data_AF-A0A951N332-F1
#
_entry.id   AF-A0A951N332-F1
#
_cell.length_a   1.000
_cell.length_b   1.000
_cell.length_c   1.000
_cell.angle_alpha   90.00
_cell.angle_beta   90.00
_cell.angle_gamma   90.00
#
_symmetry.space_group_name_H-M   'P 1'
#
loop_
_entity.id
_entity.type
_entity.pdbx_description
1 polymer ?
#
loop_
_entity_poly.entity_id
_entity_poly.type
_entity_poly.pdbx_seq_one_letter_code
_entity_poly.pdbx_strand_id
1 'polypeptide(L)'
;MPDAPLPAASMSQNGTSVDLTWVWREVRKRVFINLPFSLGVAEALETVVPITLDGDHFVVGLPAAQYPMAANLNTSAVKNTVENILRQAAGRPIKFEVIEGTTVEDWQHVMDRHNKAQEAVIAMATRRGEEHHFEDVLNQIVAEIRHRVSQVHERMLPQVRARLMLDMVPSLADAEDMLFQDAETRESKRAMSRAIDRIASFLEVPPLTLALEIERHRRDQNRRQQKADAAKTP
;
A
#
# COMPACT_ATOMS: atom_id res chain seq x y z
N MET A 1 2.04 7.31 -53.34
CA MET A 1 1.50 8.61 -52.85
C MET A 1 2.36 9.00 -51.67
N PRO A 2 3.24 10.01 -51.80
CA PRO A 2 4.16 10.40 -50.74
C PRO A 2 3.47 11.26 -49.67
N ASP A 3 3.95 11.11 -48.43
CA ASP A 3 3.56 11.83 -47.21
C ASP A 3 3.50 13.34 -47.41
N ALA A 4 2.38 13.94 -47.02
CA ALA A 4 2.29 15.38 -46.84
C ALA A 4 2.78 15.72 -45.41
N PRO A 5 3.82 16.54 -45.24
CA PRO A 5 4.27 16.97 -43.93
C PRO A 5 3.29 17.97 -43.32
N LEU A 6 3.10 17.88 -42.00
CA LEU A 6 2.29 18.78 -41.19
C LEU A 6 2.79 20.24 -41.31
N PRO A 7 1.91 21.25 -41.35
CA PRO A 7 2.33 22.65 -41.30
C PRO A 7 2.92 23.02 -39.93
N ALA A 8 3.97 23.84 -39.97
CA ALA A 8 4.70 24.37 -38.82
C ALA A 8 3.83 25.29 -37.96
N ALA A 9 4.08 25.24 -36.65
CA ALA A 9 3.30 25.86 -35.59
C ALA A 9 3.30 27.40 -35.65
N SER A 10 2.10 27.98 -35.73
CA SER A 10 1.84 29.39 -35.47
C SER A 10 1.28 29.57 -34.05
N MET A 11 2.19 29.56 -33.07
CA MET A 11 2.37 30.61 -32.07
C MET A 11 1.23 31.61 -31.74
N SER A 12 0.09 31.21 -31.17
CA SER A 12 -0.83 32.16 -30.51
C SER A 12 -1.09 31.75 -29.05
N GLN A 13 -0.87 32.70 -28.15
CA GLN A 13 -1.05 32.58 -26.70
C GLN A 13 -2.55 32.53 -26.36
N ASN A 14 -2.95 31.63 -25.46
CA ASN A 14 -4.31 31.20 -25.05
C ASN A 14 -5.02 30.21 -26.01
N GLY A 15 -5.29 28.98 -25.53
CA GLY A 15 -6.28 28.07 -26.11
C GLY A 15 -5.79 27.15 -27.24
N THR A 16 -5.12 26.04 -26.89
CA THR A 16 -5.10 24.83 -27.75
C THR A 16 -6.23 23.91 -27.33
N SER A 17 -7.44 24.15 -27.86
CA SER A 17 -8.53 23.17 -27.77
C SER A 17 -8.17 21.99 -28.66
N VAL A 18 -7.60 20.93 -28.10
CA VAL A 18 -7.47 19.64 -28.78
C VAL A 18 -8.88 19.20 -29.18
N ASP A 19 -9.10 18.94 -30.47
CA ASP A 19 -10.39 18.41 -30.93
C ASP A 19 -10.51 16.94 -30.52
N LEU A 20 -11.09 16.72 -29.34
CA LEU A 20 -11.30 15.40 -28.76
C LEU A 20 -12.18 14.51 -29.65
N THR A 21 -13.09 15.11 -30.41
CA THR A 21 -13.97 14.40 -31.34
C THR A 21 -13.17 13.87 -32.53
N TRP A 22 -12.22 14.67 -33.03
CA TRP A 22 -11.29 14.22 -34.06
C TRP A 22 -10.37 13.11 -33.55
N VAL A 23 -9.81 13.26 -32.34
CA VAL A 23 -8.95 12.23 -31.72
C VAL A 23 -9.71 10.91 -31.60
N TRP A 24 -10.93 10.93 -31.05
CA TRP A 24 -11.73 9.72 -30.88
C TRP A 24 -12.11 9.07 -32.22
N ARG A 25 -12.42 9.88 -33.24
CA ARG A 25 -12.69 9.38 -34.59
C ARG A 25 -11.48 8.66 -35.17
N GLU A 26 -10.28 9.17 -34.94
CA GLU A 26 -9.06 8.54 -35.43
C GLU A 26 -8.72 7.26 -34.68
N VAL A 27 -8.98 7.21 -33.36
CA VAL A 27 -8.92 5.97 -32.57
C VAL A 27 -9.84 4.93 -33.19
N ARG A 28 -11.13 5.24 -33.41
CA ARG A 28 -12.13 4.32 -33.97
C ARG A 28 -11.70 3.69 -35.29
N LYS A 29 -11.09 4.46 -36.20
CA LYS A 29 -10.60 3.93 -37.49
C LYS A 29 -9.47 2.92 -37.32
N ARG A 30 -8.62 3.10 -36.30
CA ARG A 30 -7.39 2.33 -36.11
C ARG A 30 -7.56 1.13 -35.17
N VAL A 31 -8.57 1.12 -34.30
CA VAL A 31 -8.78 0.00 -33.34
C VAL A 31 -8.87 -1.34 -34.06
N PHE A 32 -9.72 -1.47 -35.08
CA PHE A 32 -9.94 -2.73 -35.80
C PHE A 32 -8.86 -3.07 -36.83
N ILE A 33 -7.82 -2.23 -36.98
CA ILE A 33 -6.62 -2.62 -37.72
C ILE A 33 -5.78 -3.59 -36.87
N ASN A 34 -5.77 -3.37 -35.55
CA ASN A 34 -4.93 -4.11 -34.61
C ASN A 34 -5.70 -5.11 -33.74
N LEU A 35 -7.04 -5.10 -33.80
CA LEU A 35 -7.90 -6.00 -33.03
C LEU A 35 -8.88 -6.74 -33.94
N PRO A 36 -9.17 -8.03 -33.63
CA PRO A 36 -10.27 -8.75 -34.26
C PRO A 36 -11.58 -7.99 -34.08
N PHE A 37 -12.39 -7.95 -35.14
CA PHE A 37 -13.70 -7.30 -35.08
C PHE A 37 -14.61 -7.99 -34.06
N SER A 38 -15.25 -7.18 -33.22
CA SER A 38 -16.24 -7.62 -32.24
C SER A 38 -17.38 -6.61 -32.21
N LEU A 39 -18.62 -7.10 -32.36
CA LEU A 39 -19.81 -6.25 -32.40
C LEU A 39 -19.95 -5.43 -31.11
N GLY A 40 -19.78 -6.05 -29.94
CA GLY A 40 -19.91 -5.36 -28.65
C GLY A 40 -18.85 -4.29 -28.41
N VAL A 41 -17.65 -4.44 -29.00
CA VAL A 41 -16.62 -3.40 -28.97
C VAL A 41 -16.94 -2.29 -29.96
N ALA A 42 -17.43 -2.64 -31.15
CA ALA A 42 -17.83 -1.66 -32.16
C ALA A 42 -18.94 -0.75 -31.62
N GLU A 43 -20.04 -1.33 -31.14
CA GLU A 43 -21.16 -0.59 -30.56
C GLU A 43 -20.73 0.28 -29.38
N ALA A 44 -19.86 -0.23 -28.50
CA ALA A 44 -19.34 0.57 -27.39
C ALA A 44 -18.50 1.76 -27.89
N LEU A 45 -17.62 1.56 -28.88
CA LEU A 45 -16.83 2.64 -29.48
C LEU A 45 -17.69 3.71 -30.17
N GLU A 46 -18.84 3.34 -30.72
CA GLU A 46 -19.77 4.29 -31.34
C GLU A 46 -20.53 5.13 -30.32
N THR A 47 -20.85 4.51 -29.18
CA THR A 47 -21.72 5.07 -28.14
C THR A 47 -20.98 6.01 -27.20
N VAL A 48 -19.67 5.81 -27.05
CA VAL A 48 -18.80 6.63 -26.21
C VAL A 48 -18.72 8.08 -26.69
N VAL A 49 -18.77 9.00 -25.72
CA VAL A 49 -18.54 10.44 -25.92
C VAL A 49 -17.19 10.83 -25.30
N PRO A 50 -16.24 11.40 -26.06
CA PRO A 50 -15.01 11.91 -25.47
C PRO A 50 -15.31 13.15 -24.61
N ILE A 51 -14.84 13.15 -23.36
CA ILE A 51 -15.15 14.21 -22.38
C ILE A 51 -14.00 15.20 -22.30
N THR A 52 -12.80 14.71 -21.96
CA THR A 52 -11.63 15.55 -21.74
C THR A 52 -10.33 14.79 -21.96
N LEU A 53 -9.25 15.55 -22.18
CA LEU A 53 -7.87 15.08 -22.09
C LEU A 53 -7.22 15.83 -20.92
N ASP A 54 -7.20 15.21 -19.75
CA ASP A 54 -6.69 15.79 -18.51
C ASP A 54 -5.31 15.20 -18.15
N GLY A 55 -4.27 16.00 -18.38
CA GLY A 55 -2.88 15.55 -18.26
C GLY A 55 -2.57 14.39 -19.23
N ASP A 56 -2.39 13.20 -18.65
CA ASP A 56 -2.13 11.94 -19.37
C ASP A 56 -3.37 11.03 -19.43
N HIS A 57 -4.55 11.48 -19.01
CA HIS A 57 -5.79 10.70 -19.04
C HIS A 57 -6.69 11.18 -20.17
N PHE A 58 -6.95 10.31 -21.14
CA PHE A 58 -8.00 10.52 -22.13
C PHE A 58 -9.28 9.87 -21.63
N VAL A 59 -10.21 10.72 -21.23
CA VAL A 59 -11.42 10.33 -20.51
C VAL A 59 -12.59 10.35 -21.47
N VAL A 60 -13.31 9.24 -21.47
CA VAL A 60 -14.49 9.08 -22.27
C VAL A 60 -15.67 8.63 -21.42
N GLY A 61 -16.86 9.05 -21.82
CA GLY A 61 -18.10 8.85 -21.12
C GLY A 61 -19.04 7.90 -21.82
N LEU A 62 -19.76 7.11 -21.02
CA LEU A 62 -20.94 6.37 -21.46
C LEU A 62 -22.15 6.84 -20.65
N PRO A 63 -23.32 7.06 -21.30
CA PRO A 63 -24.57 7.26 -20.58
C PRO A 63 -24.87 6.08 -19.66
N ALA A 64 -25.46 6.32 -18.49
CA ALA A 64 -25.76 5.28 -17.49
C ALA A 64 -26.49 4.07 -18.08
N ALA A 65 -27.44 4.29 -18.99
CA ALA A 65 -28.19 3.24 -19.68
C ALA A 65 -27.31 2.28 -20.50
N GLN A 66 -26.16 2.76 -20.97
CA GLN A 66 -25.22 2.04 -21.85
C GLN A 66 -23.90 1.74 -21.13
N TYR A 67 -23.74 2.15 -19.86
CA TYR A 67 -22.55 1.91 -19.07
C TYR A 67 -22.16 0.42 -18.94
N PRO A 68 -23.07 -0.57 -18.94
CA PRO A 68 -22.68 -1.99 -18.99
C PRO A 68 -21.75 -2.33 -20.17
N MET A 69 -21.81 -1.57 -21.27
CA MET A 69 -20.93 -1.74 -22.44
C MET A 69 -19.48 -1.30 -22.16
N ALA A 70 -19.22 -0.56 -21.07
CA ALA A 70 -17.87 -0.17 -20.65
C ALA A 70 -16.97 -1.39 -20.42
N ALA A 71 -17.54 -2.53 -20.01
CA ALA A 71 -16.79 -3.78 -19.83
C ALA A 71 -16.08 -4.22 -21.12
N ASN A 72 -16.68 -3.99 -22.30
CA ASN A 72 -16.08 -4.33 -23.59
C ASN A 72 -14.85 -3.46 -23.89
N LEU A 73 -14.88 -2.19 -23.49
CA LEU A 73 -13.79 -1.22 -23.69
C LEU A 73 -12.67 -1.37 -22.65
N ASN A 74 -13.03 -1.79 -21.43
CA ASN A 74 -12.10 -2.02 -20.34
C ASN A 74 -11.36 -3.37 -20.42
N THR A 75 -11.64 -4.20 -21.43
CA THR A 75 -10.82 -5.40 -21.69
C THR A 75 -9.38 -4.99 -21.99
N SER A 76 -8.40 -5.73 -21.43
CA SER A 76 -6.97 -5.38 -21.57
C SER A 76 -6.52 -5.24 -23.03
N ALA A 77 -7.06 -6.07 -23.93
CA ALA A 77 -6.75 -6.02 -25.35
C ALA A 77 -7.22 -4.72 -26.01
N VAL A 78 -8.47 -4.29 -25.75
CA VAL A 78 -9.05 -3.06 -26.30
C VAL A 78 -8.35 -1.84 -25.70
N LYS A 79 -8.23 -1.80 -24.38
CA LYS A 79 -7.57 -0.72 -23.65
C LYS A 79 -6.13 -0.48 -24.13
N ASN A 80 -5.30 -1.52 -24.16
CA ASN A 80 -3.91 -1.40 -24.61
C ASN A 80 -3.80 -0.91 -26.06
N THR A 81 -4.73 -1.34 -26.92
CA THR A 81 -4.76 -0.91 -28.32
C THR A 81 -5.10 0.57 -28.45
N VAL A 82 -6.13 1.02 -27.72
CA VAL A 82 -6.53 2.44 -27.68
C VAL A 82 -5.40 3.30 -27.12
N GLU A 83 -4.79 2.91 -26.00
CA GLU A 83 -3.66 3.63 -25.40
C GLU A 83 -2.44 3.66 -26.32
N ASN A 84 -2.16 2.59 -27.06
CA ASN A 84 -1.10 2.59 -28.07
C ASN A 84 -1.36 3.59 -29.20
N ILE A 85 -2.59 3.66 -29.69
CA ILE A 85 -2.97 4.61 -30.74
C ILE A 85 -2.84 6.05 -30.21
N LEU A 86 -3.34 6.32 -29.01
CA LEU A 86 -3.24 7.63 -28.35
C LEU A 86 -1.77 8.03 -28.11
N ARG A 87 -0.94 7.08 -27.67
CA ARG A 87 0.50 7.29 -27.47
C ARG A 87 1.23 7.62 -28.76
N GLN A 88 0.94 6.92 -29.84
CA GLN A 88 1.53 7.20 -31.16
C GLN A 88 1.13 8.59 -31.66
N ALA A 89 -0.12 9.01 -31.41
CA ALA A 89 -0.61 10.32 -31.80
C ALA A 89 -0.02 11.47 -30.94
N ALA A 90 0.14 11.25 -29.64
CA ALA A 90 0.56 12.29 -28.70
C ALA A 90 2.07 12.30 -28.40
N GLY A 91 2.83 11.26 -28.78
CA GLY A 91 4.25 11.13 -28.46
C GLY A 91 4.57 10.89 -26.98
N ARG A 92 3.54 10.69 -26.14
CA ARG A 92 3.65 10.46 -24.69
C ARG A 92 2.64 9.38 -24.25
N PRO A 93 2.87 8.67 -23.15
CA PRO A 93 1.90 7.68 -22.65
C PRO A 93 0.60 8.38 -22.25
N ILE A 94 -0.51 7.97 -22.86
CA ILE A 94 -1.86 8.42 -22.49
C ILE A 94 -2.65 7.20 -22.01
N LYS A 95 -3.21 7.29 -20.82
CA LYS A 95 -4.11 6.31 -20.22
C LYS A 95 -5.52 6.51 -20.73
N PHE A 96 -6.20 5.41 -21.01
CA PHE A 96 -7.59 5.42 -21.44
C PHE A 96 -8.50 5.10 -20.27
N GLU A 97 -9.49 5.96 -20.04
CA GLU A 97 -10.43 5.82 -18.93
C GLU A 97 -11.87 6.02 -19.39
N VAL A 98 -12.73 5.09 -18.97
CA VAL A 98 -14.16 5.09 -19.29
C VAL A 98 -14.93 5.36 -18.01
N ILE A 99 -15.76 6.40 -18.01
CA ILE A 99 -16.59 6.78 -16.86
C ILE A 99 -18.08 6.65 -17.17
N GLU A 100 -18.86 6.54 -16.10
CA GLU A 100 -20.31 6.67 -16.14
C GLU A 100 -20.68 8.17 -16.12
N GLY A 101 -21.39 8.62 -17.16
CA GLY A 101 -21.66 10.03 -17.41
C GLY A 101 -21.00 10.52 -18.70
N THR A 102 -21.50 11.63 -19.26
CA THR A 102 -21.01 12.18 -20.54
C THR A 102 -20.53 13.62 -20.41
N THR A 103 -20.47 14.16 -19.20
CA THR A 103 -20.14 15.55 -18.94
C THR A 103 -18.80 15.69 -18.21
N VAL A 104 -18.22 16.89 -18.27
CA VAL A 104 -17.00 17.22 -17.52
C VAL A 104 -17.27 17.21 -16.01
N GLU A 105 -18.48 17.54 -15.58
CA GLU A 105 -18.90 17.48 -14.17
C GLU A 105 -18.89 16.03 -13.65
N ASP A 106 -19.34 15.07 -14.47
CA ASP A 106 -19.29 13.65 -14.14
C ASP A 106 -17.84 13.18 -13.92
N TRP A 107 -16.90 13.66 -14.75
CA TRP A 107 -15.48 13.39 -14.58
C TRP A 107 -14.94 13.96 -13.26
N GLN A 108 -15.31 15.20 -12.92
CA GLN A 108 -14.90 15.82 -11.65
C GLN A 108 -15.38 15.00 -10.44
N HIS A 109 -16.63 14.51 -10.47
CA HIS A 109 -17.18 13.67 -9.42
C HIS A 109 -16.50 12.29 -9.31
N VAL A 110 -16.04 11.73 -10.43
CA VAL A 110 -15.23 10.50 -10.43
C VAL A 110 -13.85 10.77 -9.80
N MET A 111 -13.20 11.87 -10.19
CA MET A 111 -11.91 12.28 -9.64
C MET A 111 -11.96 12.50 -8.12
N ASP A 112 -12.99 13.20 -7.64
CA ASP A 112 -13.18 13.43 -6.20
C ASP A 112 -13.38 12.13 -5.41
N ARG A 113 -14.10 11.15 -6.00
CA ARG A 113 -14.25 9.81 -5.41
C ARG A 113 -12.92 9.05 -5.40
N HIS A 114 -12.15 9.14 -6.48
CA HIS A 114 -10.86 8.48 -6.61
C HIS A 114 -9.84 9.03 -5.60
N ASN A 115 -9.78 10.36 -5.46
CA ASN A 115 -8.91 11.04 -4.51
C ASN A 115 -9.24 10.63 -3.06
N LYS A 116 -10.53 10.63 -2.69
CA LYS A 116 -10.97 10.18 -1.35
C LYS A 116 -10.66 8.71 -1.08
N ALA A 117 -10.80 7.85 -2.08
CA ALA A 117 -10.44 6.43 -1.96
C ALA A 117 -8.93 6.25 -1.80
N GLN A 118 -8.13 7.02 -2.54
CA GLN A 118 -6.67 6.97 -2.47
C GLN A 118 -6.14 7.51 -1.13
N GLU A 119 -6.73 8.59 -0.60
CA GLU A 119 -6.46 9.09 0.74
C GLU A 119 -6.78 8.04 1.81
N ALA A 120 -7.90 7.33 1.68
CA ALA A 120 -8.27 6.26 2.61
C ALA A 120 -7.28 5.07 2.55
N VAL A 121 -6.81 4.69 1.36
CA VAL A 121 -5.80 3.63 1.19
C VAL A 121 -4.45 4.04 1.77
N ILE A 122 -4.01 5.29 1.54
CA ILE A 122 -2.76 5.81 2.10
C ILE A 122 -2.84 5.86 3.62
N ALA A 123 -3.95 6.37 4.19
CA ALA A 123 -4.15 6.41 5.64
C ALA A 123 -4.17 5.01 6.27
N MET A 124 -4.72 4.00 5.58
CA MET A 124 -4.66 2.61 6.02
C MET A 124 -3.25 2.03 5.91
N ALA A 125 -2.49 2.35 4.86
CA ALA A 125 -1.11 1.89 4.69
C ALA A 125 -0.15 2.48 5.74
N THR A 126 -0.32 3.76 6.10
CA THR A 126 0.48 4.41 7.14
C THR A 126 0.25 3.77 8.52
N ARG A 127 -1.02 3.51 8.90
CA ARG A 127 -1.35 2.79 10.14
C ARG A 127 -0.76 1.37 10.16
N ARG A 128 -0.80 0.67 9.02
CA ARG A 128 -0.23 -0.67 8.89
C ARG A 128 1.30 -0.68 9.03
N GLY A 129 1.98 0.36 8.55
CA GLY A 129 3.44 0.48 8.66
C GLY A 129 3.94 0.63 10.09
N GLU A 130 3.20 1.38 10.93
CA GLU A 130 3.50 1.54 12.36
C GLU A 130 3.28 0.21 13.12
N GLU A 131 2.19 -0.50 12.83
CA GLU A 131 1.90 -1.82 13.42
C GLU A 131 2.96 -2.88 13.07
N HIS A 132 3.43 -2.90 11.81
CA HIS A 132 4.44 -3.87 11.37
C HIS A 132 5.82 -3.66 12.02
N HIS A 133 6.20 -2.42 12.31
CA HIS A 133 7.49 -2.12 12.92
C HIS A 133 7.68 -2.81 14.29
N PHE A 134 6.62 -2.88 15.10
CA PHE A 134 6.67 -3.52 16.42
C PHE A 134 6.84 -5.04 16.34
N GLU A 135 6.13 -5.67 15.41
CA GLU A 135 6.20 -7.11 15.21
C GLU A 135 7.56 -7.53 14.65
N ASP A 136 8.17 -6.71 13.79
CA ASP A 136 9.51 -6.95 13.25
C ASP A 136 10.59 -6.89 14.34
N VAL A 137 10.53 -5.91 15.24
CA VAL A 137 11.46 -5.82 16.39
C VAL A 137 11.34 -7.04 17.29
N LEU A 138 10.12 -7.43 17.66
CA LEU A 138 9.90 -8.62 18.50
C LEU A 138 10.38 -9.88 17.81
N ASN A 139 10.13 -10.03 16.51
CA ASN A 139 10.62 -11.16 15.72
C ASN A 139 12.15 -11.24 15.70
N GLN A 140 12.83 -10.10 15.59
CA GLN A 140 14.29 -10.03 15.65
C GLN A 140 14.82 -10.50 17.02
N ILE A 141 14.23 -10.03 18.12
CA ILE A 141 14.59 -10.45 19.48
C ILE A 141 14.37 -11.95 19.67
N VAL A 142 13.22 -12.47 19.23
CA VAL A 142 12.91 -13.90 19.28
C VAL A 142 13.93 -14.73 18.49
N ALA A 143 14.34 -14.25 17.31
CA ALA A 143 15.33 -14.92 16.47
C ALA A 143 16.72 -14.93 17.12
N GLU A 144 17.14 -13.80 17.71
CA GLU A 144 18.41 -13.70 18.42
C GLU A 144 18.44 -14.62 19.64
N ILE A 145 17.38 -14.61 20.45
CA ILE A 145 17.25 -15.50 21.61
C ILE A 145 17.31 -16.96 21.18
N ARG A 146 16.58 -17.35 20.14
CA ARG A 146 16.64 -18.71 19.58
C ARG A 146 18.06 -19.10 19.21
N HIS A 147 18.79 -18.19 18.56
CA HIS A 147 20.18 -18.41 18.19
C HIS A 147 21.05 -18.62 19.45
N ARG A 148 20.95 -17.73 20.44
CA ARG A 148 21.68 -17.87 21.71
C ARG A 148 21.38 -19.20 22.42
N VAL A 149 20.11 -19.59 22.55
CA VAL A 149 19.69 -20.88 23.12
C VAL A 149 20.33 -22.06 22.39
N SER A 150 20.41 -21.98 21.05
CA SER A 150 20.96 -23.06 20.23
C SER A 150 22.47 -23.29 20.43
N GLN A 151 23.20 -22.24 20.82
CA GLN A 151 24.65 -22.26 21.01
C GLN A 151 25.09 -22.69 22.41
N VAL A 152 24.16 -22.81 23.37
CA VAL A 152 24.49 -23.18 24.75
C VAL A 152 24.62 -24.69 24.93
N HIS A 153 25.79 -25.11 25.42
CA HIS A 153 26.06 -26.49 25.80
C HIS A 153 25.24 -26.86 27.03
N GLU A 154 24.79 -28.11 27.12
CA GLU A 154 24.03 -28.62 28.29
C GLU A 154 22.74 -27.83 28.62
N ARG A 155 22.11 -27.17 27.63
CA ARG A 155 20.87 -26.38 27.78
C ARG A 155 19.67 -27.12 28.41
N MET A 156 19.75 -28.45 28.51
CA MET A 156 18.74 -29.29 29.17
C MET A 156 18.89 -29.29 30.70
N LEU A 157 20.04 -28.86 31.23
CA LEU A 157 20.27 -28.78 32.66
C LEU A 157 19.47 -27.62 33.27
N PRO A 158 18.67 -27.85 34.34
CA PRO A 158 17.82 -26.82 34.93
C PRO A 158 18.57 -25.54 35.35
N GLN A 159 19.77 -25.68 35.90
CA GLN A 159 20.61 -24.55 36.33
C GLN A 159 21.13 -23.71 35.16
N VAL A 160 21.45 -24.34 34.02
CA VAL A 160 21.90 -23.66 32.80
C VAL A 160 20.73 -22.91 32.19
N ARG A 161 19.56 -23.55 32.13
CA ARG A 161 18.32 -22.97 31.62
C ARG A 161 17.83 -21.79 32.45
N ALA A 162 17.88 -21.89 33.78
CA ALA A 162 17.54 -20.79 34.68
C ALA A 162 18.46 -19.58 34.45
N ARG A 163 19.76 -19.80 34.29
CA ARG A 163 20.71 -18.73 33.99
C ARG A 163 20.42 -18.08 32.64
N LEU A 164 20.23 -18.90 31.61
CA LEU A 164 19.92 -18.43 30.27
C LEU A 164 18.65 -17.56 30.23
N MET A 165 17.60 -17.99 30.94
CA MET A 165 16.37 -17.22 31.08
C MET A 165 16.63 -15.87 31.73
N LEU A 166 17.33 -15.85 32.88
CA LEU A 166 17.66 -14.61 33.59
C LEU A 166 18.54 -13.66 32.78
N ASP A 167 19.44 -14.19 31.94
CA ASP A 167 20.29 -13.39 31.05
C ASP A 167 19.49 -12.71 29.92
N MET A 168 18.33 -13.28 29.53
CA MET A 168 17.46 -12.76 28.46
C MET A 168 16.39 -11.80 28.95
N VAL A 169 16.04 -11.86 30.24
CA VAL A 169 15.00 -11.02 30.86
C VAL A 169 15.22 -9.52 30.65
N PRO A 170 16.44 -8.95 30.77
CA PRO A 170 16.65 -7.52 30.52
C PRO A 170 16.26 -7.09 29.11
N SER A 171 16.69 -7.82 28.08
CA SER A 171 16.36 -7.47 26.68
C SER A 171 14.85 -7.56 26.39
N LEU A 172 14.13 -8.45 27.07
CA LEU A 172 12.69 -8.55 26.95
C LEU A 172 11.96 -7.44 27.71
N ALA A 173 12.46 -7.05 28.88
CA ALA A 173 11.95 -5.91 29.63
C ALA A 173 12.14 -4.59 28.84
N ASP A 174 13.31 -4.39 28.24
CA ASP A 174 13.61 -3.21 27.41
C ASP A 174 12.69 -3.14 26.18
N ALA A 175 12.45 -4.29 25.53
CA ALA A 175 11.51 -4.38 24.42
C ALA A 175 10.08 -4.08 24.87
N GLU A 176 9.68 -4.58 26.04
CA GLU A 176 8.38 -4.28 26.62
C GLU A 176 8.22 -2.78 26.85
N ASP A 177 9.18 -2.16 27.53
CA ASP A 177 9.15 -0.73 27.80
C ASP A 177 9.08 0.06 26.48
N MET A 178 9.90 -0.28 25.49
CA MET A 178 9.88 0.38 24.17
C MET A 178 8.56 0.23 23.44
N LEU A 179 7.92 -0.95 23.48
CA LEU A 179 6.64 -1.19 22.80
C LEU A 179 5.45 -0.51 23.49
N PHE A 180 5.55 -0.21 24.78
CA PHE A 180 4.44 0.30 25.58
C PHE A 180 4.62 1.76 26.06
N GLN A 181 5.62 2.51 25.55
CA GLN A 181 5.88 3.91 25.96
C GLN A 181 4.72 4.86 25.70
N ASP A 182 4.08 4.78 24.51
CA ASP A 182 3.13 5.81 24.06
C ASP A 182 1.65 5.45 24.30
N ALA A 183 1.31 4.15 24.30
CA ALA A 183 0.03 3.62 24.79
C ALA A 183 0.04 2.08 24.76
N GLU A 184 -0.48 1.46 25.82
CA GLU A 184 -0.79 0.03 25.81
C GLU A 184 -1.95 -0.31 24.86
N THR A 185 -1.65 -0.58 23.59
CA THR A 185 -2.65 -1.07 22.64
C THR A 185 -2.95 -2.56 22.85
N ARG A 186 -4.15 -3.00 22.45
CA ARG A 186 -4.52 -4.43 22.49
C ARG A 186 -3.62 -5.29 21.60
N GLU A 187 -3.07 -4.70 20.55
CA GLU A 187 -2.24 -5.37 19.56
C GLU A 187 -0.80 -5.55 20.05
N SER A 188 -0.20 -4.54 20.68
CA SER A 188 1.13 -4.67 21.29
C SER A 188 1.13 -5.72 22.42
N LYS A 189 0.05 -5.79 23.23
CA LYS A 189 -0.14 -6.88 24.22
C LYS A 189 -0.17 -8.27 23.60
N ARG A 190 -0.85 -8.42 22.45
CA ARG A 190 -0.94 -9.69 21.73
C ARG A 190 0.40 -10.06 21.09
N ALA A 191 1.09 -9.10 20.49
CA ALA A 191 2.40 -9.31 19.88
C ALA A 191 3.42 -9.74 20.94
N MET A 192 3.45 -9.06 22.09
CA MET A 192 4.32 -9.41 23.22
C MET A 192 3.98 -10.81 23.78
N SER A 193 2.69 -11.12 23.97
CA SER A 193 2.26 -12.46 24.40
C SER A 193 2.78 -13.56 23.46
N ARG A 194 2.68 -13.36 22.14
CA ARG A 194 3.21 -14.31 21.15
C ARG A 194 4.73 -14.45 21.23
N ALA A 195 5.45 -13.35 21.47
CA ALA A 195 6.90 -13.37 21.63
C ALA A 195 7.32 -14.16 22.89
N ILE A 196 6.67 -13.89 24.02
CA ILE A 196 6.86 -14.61 25.28
C ILE A 196 6.59 -16.11 25.10
N ASP A 197 5.49 -16.50 24.46
CA ASP A 197 5.16 -17.91 24.20
C ASP A 197 6.24 -18.61 23.38
N ARG A 198 6.74 -17.97 22.32
CA ARG A 198 7.80 -18.53 21.46
C ARG A 198 9.12 -18.68 22.21
N ILE A 199 9.51 -17.68 22.99
CA ILE A 199 10.76 -17.71 23.75
C ILE A 199 10.68 -18.75 24.87
N ALA A 200 9.57 -18.77 25.60
CA ALA A 200 9.31 -19.76 26.64
C ALA A 200 9.36 -21.19 26.08
N SER A 201 8.89 -21.40 24.84
CA SER A 201 9.03 -22.68 24.13
C SER A 201 10.50 -23.05 23.87
N PHE A 202 11.35 -22.12 23.46
CA PHE A 202 12.80 -22.39 23.28
C PHE A 202 13.51 -22.68 24.59
N LEU A 203 13.09 -22.00 25.65
CA LEU A 203 13.59 -22.18 27.00
C LEU A 203 12.99 -23.39 27.70
N GLU A 204 11.96 -24.03 27.14
CA GLU A 204 11.16 -25.09 27.78
C GLU A 204 10.70 -24.72 29.21
N VAL A 205 10.21 -23.49 29.37
CA VAL A 205 9.60 -23.00 30.61
C VAL A 205 8.15 -22.59 30.36
N PRO A 206 7.28 -22.58 31.37
CA PRO A 206 5.93 -22.02 31.23
C PRO A 206 6.01 -20.53 30.85
N PRO A 207 5.21 -20.05 29.88
CA PRO A 207 5.19 -18.64 29.47
C PRO A 207 4.94 -17.66 30.62
N LEU A 208 4.07 -18.05 31.57
CA LEU A 208 3.80 -17.26 32.77
C LEU A 208 5.05 -17.08 33.64
N THR A 209 5.91 -18.09 33.75
CA THR A 209 7.16 -18.00 34.53
C THR A 209 8.09 -16.96 33.93
N LEU A 210 8.26 -16.97 32.60
CA LEU A 210 9.06 -15.97 31.90
C LEU A 210 8.48 -14.56 32.07
N ALA A 211 7.17 -14.40 31.88
CA ALA A 211 6.48 -13.13 32.07
C ALA A 211 6.62 -12.58 33.49
N LEU A 212 6.55 -13.45 34.51
CA LEU A 212 6.74 -13.05 35.91
C LEU A 212 8.15 -12.54 36.17
N GLU A 213 9.18 -13.13 35.57
CA GLU A 213 10.56 -12.66 35.73
C GLU A 213 10.81 -11.34 35.00
N ILE A 214 10.19 -11.13 33.83
CA ILE A 214 10.20 -9.83 33.14
C ILE A 214 9.58 -8.75 34.04
N GLU A 215 8.40 -9.00 34.59
CA GLU A 215 7.71 -8.06 35.48
C GLU A 215 8.50 -7.78 36.77
N ARG A 216 9.13 -8.81 37.36
CA ARG A 216 10.02 -8.65 38.53
C ARG A 216 11.20 -7.74 38.20
N HIS A 217 11.85 -7.96 37.06
CA HIS A 217 12.97 -7.14 36.62
C HIS A 217 12.57 -5.67 36.44
N ARG A 218 11.46 -5.40 35.76
CA ARG A 218 10.93 -4.03 35.56
C ARG A 218 10.64 -3.32 36.88
N ARG A 219 10.01 -4.02 37.84
CA ARG A 219 9.76 -3.47 39.19
C ARG A 219 11.04 -3.11 39.93
N ASP A 220 12.07 -3.95 39.82
CA ASP A 220 13.35 -3.69 40.47
C ASP A 220 14.11 -2.52 39.81
N GLN A 221 14.05 -2.39 38.49
CA GLN A 221 14.59 -1.23 37.77
C GLN A 221 13.89 0.06 38.18
N ASN A 222 12.55 0.07 38.21
CA ASN A 222 11.77 1.23 38.63
C ASN A 222 12.08 1.66 40.07
N ARG A 223 12.26 0.70 40.98
CA ARG A 223 12.68 0.98 42.37
C ARG A 223 14.08 1.59 42.45
N ARG A 224 15.03 1.12 41.63
CA ARG A 224 16.39 1.68 41.57
C ARG A 224 16.38 3.11 41.02
N GLN A 225 15.60 3.34 39.97
CA GLN A 225 15.44 4.65 39.36
C GLN A 225 14.84 5.67 40.34
N GLN A 226 13.75 5.32 41.02
CA GLN A 226 13.12 6.17 42.05
C GLN A 226 14.08 6.53 43.19
N LYS A 227 14.92 5.59 43.65
CA LYS A 227 15.94 5.87 44.66
C LYS A 227 17.03 6.81 44.15
N ALA A 228 17.43 6.68 42.89
CA ALA A 228 18.43 7.55 42.27
C ALA A 228 17.90 8.99 42.08
N ASP A 229 16.63 9.14 41.72
CA ASP A 229 16.00 10.45 41.52
C ASP A 229 15.71 11.14 42.87
N ALA A 230 15.33 10.38 43.89
CA ALA A 230 15.20 10.89 45.26
C ALA A 230 16.54 11.33 45.87
N ALA A 231 17.67 10.71 45.49
CA ALA A 231 19.00 11.11 45.93
C ALA A 231 19.55 12.36 45.19
N LYS A 232 18.94 12.75 44.07
CA LYS A 232 19.33 13.92 43.25
C LYS A 232 18.54 15.18 43.56
N THR A 233 17.45 15.10 44.33
CA THR A 233 16.63 16.25 44.71
C THR A 233 17.02 16.67 46.14
N PRO A 234 17.73 17.80 46.33
CA PRO A 234 18.15 18.28 47.65
C PRO A 234 16.99 18.80 48.51
#